data_AF-A0A2C5XGN3-F1
#
_entry.id   AF-A0A2C5XGN3-F1
#
_cell.length_a   1.000
_cell.length_b   1.000
_cell.length_c   1.000
_cell.angle_alpha   90.00
_cell.angle_beta   90.00
_cell.angle_gamma   90.00
#
_symmetry.space_group_name_H-M   'P 1'
#
loop_
_entity.id
_entity.type
_entity.pdbx_description
1 polymer ?
#
loop_
_entity_poly.entity_id
_entity_poly.type
_entity_poly.pdbx_seq_one_letter_code
_entity_poly.pdbx_strand_id
1 'polypeptide(L)'
;MPPLPHGHGSQGELPGTDRWCSFLPKQYSRSTRVGWFDLAQGDHAPYHNFWPGLGRWQLGFKMENADVVFDKPLDAWSNWPKAKL
;
A
#
# COMPACT_ATOMS: atom_id res chain seq x y z
N MET A 1 -12.96 8.59 5.32
CA MET A 1 -11.96 8.85 6.39
C MET A 1 -10.59 8.57 5.81
N PRO A 2 -9.71 9.57 5.73
CA PRO A 2 -8.30 9.22 5.89
C PRO A 2 -7.51 10.36 6.53
N PRO A 3 -7.21 10.04 7.76
CA PRO A 3 -5.88 10.08 8.30
C PRO A 3 -5.50 8.64 8.68
N LEU A 4 -4.23 8.30 8.58
CA LEU A 4 -3.76 7.12 9.30
C LEU A 4 -4.10 7.30 10.79
N PRO A 5 -4.50 6.23 11.51
CA PRO A 5 -4.65 6.31 12.95
C PRO A 5 -3.42 6.97 13.55
N HIS A 6 -3.59 7.72 14.65
CA HIS A 6 -2.47 7.94 15.56
C HIS A 6 -2.02 6.54 16.02
N GLY A 7 -1.06 5.98 15.28
CA GLY A 7 -0.53 4.67 15.54
C GLY A 7 0.42 4.78 16.71
N HIS A 8 0.32 3.87 17.67
CA HIS A 8 1.49 3.44 18.42
C HIS A 8 2.34 2.62 17.45
N GLY A 9 2.98 3.29 16.49
CA GLY A 9 3.97 2.63 15.64
C GLY A 9 4.93 1.86 16.55
N SER A 10 5.46 0.74 16.09
CA SER A 10 6.36 -0.09 16.90
C SER A 10 7.56 0.70 17.46
N GLN A 11 7.84 1.90 16.92
CA GLN A 11 8.85 2.85 17.37
C GLN A 11 8.30 4.26 17.68
N GLY A 12 7.00 4.43 17.94
CA GLY A 12 6.41 5.76 18.17
C GLY A 12 6.43 6.68 16.94
N GLU A 13 6.47 6.09 15.74
CA GLU A 13 6.59 6.81 14.48
C GLU A 13 5.41 7.76 14.26
N LEU A 14 5.72 9.04 14.07
CA LEU A 14 4.75 10.05 13.67
C LEU A 14 4.64 10.07 12.14
N PRO A 15 3.44 10.26 11.57
CA PRO A 15 3.30 10.44 10.14
C PRO A 15 4.06 11.70 9.68
N GLY A 16 4.99 11.54 8.74
CA GLY A 16 5.88 12.62 8.28
C GLY A 16 5.23 13.70 7.40
N THR A 17 3.90 13.71 7.26
CA THR A 17 3.16 14.69 6.43
C THR A 17 1.87 15.14 7.09
N ASP A 18 1.58 16.44 6.99
CA ASP A 18 0.33 17.08 7.43
C ASP A 18 -0.70 17.20 6.29
N ARG A 19 -0.31 16.85 5.07
CA ARG A 19 -1.16 16.84 3.87
C ARG A 19 -1.40 15.43 3.42
N TRP A 20 -2.66 15.03 3.47
CA TRP A 20 -3.13 13.72 3.02
C TRP A 20 -4.09 13.91 1.84
N CYS A 21 -4.03 12.99 0.88
CA CYS A 21 -5.00 12.90 -0.20
C CYS A 21 -5.22 11.44 -0.61
N SER A 22 -6.42 11.13 -1.12
CA SER A 22 -6.69 9.86 -1.79
C SER A 22 -6.67 10.14 -3.29
N PHE A 23 -6.25 9.15 -4.06
CA PHE A 23 -6.35 9.17 -5.51
C PHE A 23 -6.56 7.73 -5.99
N LEU A 24 -7.12 7.58 -7.18
CA LEU A 24 -7.24 6.29 -7.83
C LEU A 24 -6.12 6.16 -8.88
N PRO A 25 -5.06 5.37 -8.64
CA PRO A 25 -3.99 5.23 -9.60
C PRO A 25 -4.51 4.54 -10.87
N LYS A 26 -4.24 5.14 -12.02
CA LYS A 26 -4.48 4.49 -13.32
C LYS A 26 -3.23 3.71 -13.67
N GLN A 27 -3.40 2.41 -13.92
CA GLN A 27 -2.31 1.51 -14.26
C GLN A 27 -2.57 0.90 -15.63
N TYR A 28 -1.58 0.98 -16.51
CA TYR A 28 -1.67 0.43 -17.86
C TYR A 28 -0.37 -0.25 -18.24
N SER A 29 -0.46 -1.39 -18.94
CA SER A 29 0.70 -2.01 -19.59
C SER A 29 0.25 -2.79 -20.81
N ARG A 30 1.00 -2.63 -21.91
CA ARG A 30 0.87 -3.46 -23.12
C ARG A 30 1.41 -4.88 -22.94
N SER A 31 2.23 -5.11 -21.93
CA SER A 31 2.87 -6.39 -21.62
C SER A 31 2.38 -6.89 -20.26
N THR A 32 1.09 -7.23 -20.20
CA THR A 32 0.47 -7.82 -19.01
C THR A 32 0.37 -9.34 -19.16
N ARG A 33 0.89 -10.08 -18.18
CA ARG A 33 0.81 -11.55 -18.11
C ARG A 33 0.09 -11.98 -16.85
N VAL A 34 -0.67 -13.08 -16.94
CA VAL A 34 -1.25 -13.74 -15.78
C VAL A 34 -0.29 -14.80 -15.28
N GLY A 35 -0.20 -14.98 -13.96
CA GLY A 35 0.65 -16.00 -13.36
C GLY A 35 0.24 -16.40 -11.96
N TRP A 36 0.79 -17.53 -11.52
CA TRP A 36 0.75 -17.98 -10.13
C TRP A 36 1.98 -17.46 -9.41
N PHE A 37 1.77 -16.80 -8.28
CA PHE A 37 2.81 -16.24 -7.44
C PHE A 37 2.95 -17.09 -6.18
N ASP A 38 4.18 -17.52 -5.93
CA ASP A 38 4.57 -18.12 -4.66
C ASP A 38 4.94 -17.01 -3.67
N LEU A 39 4.09 -16.80 -2.67
CA LEU A 39 4.31 -15.83 -1.59
C LEU A 39 4.91 -16.49 -0.34
N ALA A 40 5.58 -17.64 -0.47
CA ALA A 40 6.27 -18.27 0.64
C ALA A 40 7.23 -17.27 1.33
N GLN A 41 7.17 -17.25 2.66
CA GLN A 41 8.09 -16.50 3.50
C GLN A 41 9.07 -17.44 4.17
N GLY A 42 10.24 -16.94 4.55
CA GLY A 42 11.24 -17.74 5.24
C GLY A 42 10.76 -18.21 6.62
N ASP A 43 11.32 -19.33 7.08
CA ASP A 43 10.88 -20.07 8.27
C ASP A 43 10.96 -19.27 9.59
N HIS A 44 11.67 -18.14 9.59
CA HIS A 44 11.81 -17.25 10.75
C HIS A 44 10.84 -16.07 10.76
N ALA A 45 9.91 -16.00 9.80
CA ALA A 45 8.89 -14.97 9.80
C ALA A 45 7.92 -15.21 10.98
N PRO A 46 7.59 -14.18 11.79
CA PRO A 46 6.66 -14.32 12.91
C PRO A 46 5.22 -14.62 12.46
N TYR A 47 4.94 -14.50 11.16
CA TYR A 47 3.65 -14.77 10.54
C TYR A 47 3.85 -15.67 9.32
N HIS A 48 2.83 -16.49 9.02
CA HIS A 48 2.84 -17.40 7.87
C HIS A 48 2.78 -16.64 6.51
N ASN A 49 2.31 -15.40 6.50
CA ASN A 49 2.30 -14.52 5.33
C ASN A 49 2.33 -13.04 5.78
N PHE A 50 2.96 -12.16 4.99
CA PHE A 50 2.96 -10.71 5.21
C PHE A 50 1.54 -10.14 5.15
N TRP A 51 0.70 -10.70 4.27
CA TRP A 51 -0.69 -10.33 4.15
C TRP A 51 -1.59 -11.32 4.89
N PRO A 52 -2.23 -10.90 6.01
CA PRO A 52 -3.12 -11.77 6.77
C PRO A 52 -4.25 -12.31 5.90
N GLY A 53 -4.50 -13.62 6.00
CA GLY A 53 -5.59 -14.28 5.28
C GLY A 53 -5.28 -14.70 3.84
N LEU A 54 -4.11 -14.35 3.29
CA LEU A 54 -3.67 -14.85 1.98
C LEU A 54 -2.84 -16.14 2.13
N GLY A 55 -3.19 -17.15 1.34
CA GLY A 55 -2.43 -18.38 1.21
C GLY A 55 -1.12 -18.18 0.42
N ARG A 56 -0.27 -19.20 0.40
CA ARG A 56 1.03 -19.19 -0.30
C ARG A 56 0.89 -18.89 -1.80
N TRP A 57 0.00 -19.60 -2.48
CA TRP A 57 -0.19 -19.47 -3.92
C TRP A 57 -1.30 -18.47 -4.23
N GLN A 58 -0.98 -17.44 -5.01
CA GLN A 58 -1.93 -16.41 -5.43
C GLN A 58 -1.95 -16.27 -6.95
N LEU A 59 -3.15 -16.09 -7.51
CA LEU A 59 -3.30 -15.70 -8.91
C LEU A 59 -3.09 -14.19 -9.02
N GLY A 60 -2.32 -13.75 -10.00
CA GLY A 60 -2.08 -12.32 -10.20
C GLY A 60 -1.66 -11.93 -11.61
N PHE A 61 -1.32 -10.66 -11.76
CA PHE A 61 -0.87 -10.06 -13.02
C PHE A 61 0.56 -9.53 -12.86
N LYS A 62 1.44 -9.84 -13.81
CA LYS A 62 2.72 -9.17 -13.99
C LYS A 62 2.60 -8.17 -15.13
N MET A 63 2.77 -6.90 -14.83
CA MET A 63 2.73 -5.81 -15.81
C MET A 63 4.17 -5.32 -16.05
N GLU A 64 4.74 -5.58 -17.23
CA GLU A 64 6.06 -5.09 -17.61
C GLU A 64 5.96 -3.75 -18.32
N ASN A 65 6.88 -2.82 -18.05
CA ASN A 65 6.85 -1.45 -18.58
C ASN A 65 5.49 -0.77 -18.38
N ALA A 66 4.98 -0.85 -17.14
CA ALA A 66 3.68 -0.30 -16.80
C ALA A 66 3.75 1.21 -16.58
N ASP A 67 2.78 1.93 -17.15
CA ASP A 67 2.52 3.33 -16.84
C ASP A 67 1.63 3.39 -15.60
N VAL A 68 2.11 4.06 -14.56
CA VAL A 68 1.35 4.34 -13.34
C VAL A 68 1.15 5.85 -13.25
N VAL A 69 -0.10 6.29 -13.40
CA VAL A 69 -0.47 7.71 -13.38
C VAL A 69 -1.18 8.04 -12.08
N PHE A 70 -0.58 8.97 -11.36
CA PHE A 70 -1.13 9.62 -10.18
C PHE A 70 -1.85 10.89 -10.64
N ASP A 71 -3.15 10.77 -10.90
CA ASP A 71 -4.00 11.88 -11.35
C ASP A 71 -4.41 12.78 -10.17
N LYS A 72 -5.33 13.70 -10.41
CA LYS A 72 -5.91 14.57 -9.38
C LYS A 72 -6.43 13.76 -8.18
N PRO A 73 -6.25 14.29 -6.96
CA PRO A 73 -6.79 13.65 -5.77
C PRO A 73 -8.32 13.55 -5.89
N LEU A 74 -8.86 12.41 -5.45
CA LEU A 74 -10.29 12.22 -5.28
C LEU A 74 -10.78 13.08 -4.10
N ASP A 75 -10.02 13.05 -3.00
CA ASP A 75 -10.24 13.87 -1.82
C ASP A 75 -8.90 14.34 -1.25
N ALA A 76 -8.87 15.53 -0.64
CA ALA A 76 -7.71 16.08 0.05
C ALA A 76 -8.10 16.62 1.43
N TRP A 77 -7.26 16.38 2.44
CA TRP A 77 -7.49 16.80 3.82
C TRP A 77 -6.39 17.76 4.29
N SER A 78 -6.79 19.00 4.57
CA SER A 78 -5.89 20.10 4.98
C SER A 78 -5.96 20.46 6.46
N ASN A 79 -6.90 19.88 7.22
CA ASN A 79 -7.28 20.35 8.56
C ASN A 79 -7.02 19.31 9.67
N TRP A 80 -6.06 18.39 9.47
CA TRP A 80 -5.78 17.32 10.44
C TRP A 80 -5.00 17.83 11.67
N PRO A 81 -5.24 17.29 12.89
CA PRO A 81 -4.47 17.65 14.07
C PRO A 81 -2.98 17.47 13.83
N LYS A 82 -2.21 18.53 14.08
CA LYS A 82 -0.75 18.48 14.06
C LYS A 82 -0.29 17.50 15.13
N ALA A 83 0.69 16.65 14.80
CA ALA A 83 1.45 15.98 15.83
C ALA A 83 2.07 17.06 16.74
N LYS A 84 1.85 16.96 18.05
CA LYS A 84 2.63 17.75 19.00
C LYS A 84 4.02 17.14 19.01
N LEU A 85 5.00 17.88 18.49
CA LEU A 85 6.42 17.61 18.67
C LEU A 85 6.76 17.56 20.17
#